data_AF-A0AB35IKX1-F1
#
_entry.id   AF-A0AB35IKX1-F1
#
_cell.length_a   1.000
_cell.length_b   1.000
_cell.length_c   1.000
_cell.angle_alpha   90.00
_cell.angle_beta   90.00
_cell.angle_gamma   90.00
#
_symmetry.space_group_name_H-M   'P 1'
#
loop_
_entity.id
_entity.type
_entity.pdbx_description
1 polymer ?
#
loop_
_entity_poly.entity_id
_entity_poly.type
_entity_poly.pdbx_seq_one_letter_code
_entity_poly.pdbx_strand_id
1 'polypeptide(L)'
;MSSVTQRIKKIKQPRGGYIKPSQFKLQKIDDGKILNEQENIHASVIGMAVDYLTRFIMGTDIIEAFKISCMGAKVAEEIFNQKSALKTAQKLLSGITGLDDKSIVNACKMVTYDVWYRNPMGAMMAKGVNETNPDTETIQNIRIMVERSIKFWNEFGPIEQDGFTFEPNGYTETVNTGDGDYLTADTIWDFKVSKSKLTNKHTLQLLMYWIMGQHSGQEIYKNITKLGIFNPRLNSIYTLNIDNIAFEIIEEIEKHVICY
;
A
#
# COMPACT_ATOMS: atom_id res chain seq x y z
N MET A 1 -20.39 -9.94 -0.91
CA MET A 1 -19.53 -8.76 -0.74
C MET A 1 -18.18 -9.14 -0.13
N SER A 2 -17.10 -8.73 -0.79
CA SER A 2 -15.73 -8.92 -0.33
C SER A 2 -14.86 -7.78 -0.84
N SER A 3 -13.81 -7.43 -0.10
CA SER A 3 -12.77 -6.55 -0.66
C SER A 3 -12.03 -7.24 -1.81
N VAL A 4 -11.37 -6.47 -2.67
CA VAL A 4 -10.51 -7.01 -3.75
C VAL A 4 -9.54 -8.07 -3.18
N THR A 5 -8.83 -7.76 -2.10
CA THR A 5 -7.87 -8.67 -1.47
C THR A 5 -8.53 -9.93 -0.89
N GLN A 6 -9.75 -9.83 -0.37
CA GLN A 6 -10.53 -10.99 0.08
C GLN A 6 -11.03 -11.84 -1.09
N ARG A 7 -11.49 -11.22 -2.18
CA ARG A 7 -11.94 -11.93 -3.39
C ARG A 7 -10.81 -12.75 -3.99
N ILE A 8 -9.62 -12.16 -4.13
CA ILE A 8 -8.41 -12.83 -4.63
C ILE A 8 -8.07 -14.09 -3.82
N LYS A 9 -8.31 -14.09 -2.50
CA LYS A 9 -8.08 -15.26 -1.64
C LYS A 9 -9.11 -16.38 -1.85
N LYS A 10 -10.33 -16.05 -2.29
CA LYS A 10 -11.43 -17.00 -2.47
C LYS A 10 -11.41 -17.69 -3.84
N ILE A 11 -10.80 -17.06 -4.84
CA ILE A 11 -10.75 -17.61 -6.19
C ILE A 11 -9.52 -18.49 -6.40
N LYS A 12 -9.69 -19.53 -7.22
CA LYS A 12 -8.58 -20.36 -7.69
C LYS A 12 -8.08 -19.81 -9.03
N GLN A 13 -6.88 -19.24 -9.02
CA GLN A 13 -6.25 -18.78 -10.25
C GLN A 13 -5.73 -19.97 -11.10
N PRO A 14 -5.62 -19.81 -12.43
CA PRO A 14 -4.96 -20.80 -13.28
C PRO A 14 -3.49 -20.99 -12.88
N ARG A 15 -2.86 -22.07 -13.38
CA ARG A 15 -1.46 -22.38 -13.08
C ARG A 15 -0.55 -21.23 -13.56
N GLY A 16 0.12 -20.58 -12.62
CA GLY A 16 0.97 -19.41 -12.87
C GLY A 16 0.27 -18.05 -12.68
N GLY A 17 -1.03 -18.04 -12.40
CA GLY A 17 -1.85 -16.83 -12.33
C GLY A 17 -2.45 -16.44 -13.66
N TYR A 18 -3.47 -15.57 -13.62
CA TYR A 18 -4.03 -14.95 -14.83
C TYR A 18 -2.96 -14.14 -15.57
N ILE A 19 -2.14 -13.40 -14.82
CA ILE A 19 -0.90 -12.80 -15.30
C ILE A 19 0.26 -13.41 -14.52
N LYS A 20 1.23 -13.98 -15.24
CA LYS A 20 2.44 -14.53 -14.63
C LYS A 20 3.36 -13.39 -14.18
N PRO A 21 3.96 -13.45 -12.98
CA PRO A 21 4.94 -12.46 -12.54
C PRO A 21 6.09 -12.23 -13.52
N SER A 22 6.48 -13.26 -14.29
CA SER A 22 7.54 -13.17 -15.30
C SER A 22 7.17 -12.35 -16.54
N GLN A 23 5.89 -12.00 -16.74
CA GLN A 23 5.48 -11.10 -17.82
C GLN A 23 5.84 -9.64 -17.51
N PHE A 24 6.01 -9.28 -16.24
CA PHE A 24 6.45 -7.94 -15.87
C PHE A 24 7.93 -7.74 -16.20
N LYS A 25 8.25 -6.60 -16.82
CA LYS A 25 9.62 -6.12 -16.95
C LYS A 25 10.14 -5.76 -15.56
N LEU A 26 11.20 -6.44 -15.13
CA LEU A 26 11.89 -6.16 -13.88
C LEU A 26 13.05 -5.19 -14.12
N GLN A 27 13.02 -4.05 -13.45
CA GLN A 27 14.15 -3.15 -13.29
C GLN A 27 14.60 -3.17 -11.83
N LYS A 28 15.87 -3.49 -11.59
CA LYS A 28 16.48 -3.34 -10.27
C LYS A 28 17.28 -2.05 -10.24
N ILE A 29 17.10 -1.27 -9.17
CA ILE A 29 17.91 -0.09 -8.90
C ILE A 29 18.99 -0.48 -7.90
N ASP A 30 20.24 -0.19 -8.23
CA ASP A 30 21.35 -0.27 -7.29
C ASP A 30 21.61 1.13 -6.73
N ASP A 31 21.42 1.30 -5.42
CA ASP A 31 21.69 2.54 -4.71
C ASP A 31 22.91 2.43 -3.77
N GLY A 32 23.67 1.34 -3.87
CA GLY A 32 24.82 1.04 -3.02
C GLY A 32 24.46 0.78 -1.56
N LYS A 33 23.17 0.64 -1.21
CA LYS A 33 22.70 0.45 0.17
C LYS A 33 22.19 -0.97 0.37
N ILE A 34 22.61 -1.57 1.47
CA ILE A 34 22.15 -2.89 1.92
C ILE A 34 21.31 -2.67 3.18
N LEU A 35 20.13 -3.28 3.22
CA LEU A 35 19.29 -3.27 4.41
C LEU A 35 19.86 -4.24 5.45
N ASN A 36 19.78 -3.86 6.72
CA ASN A 36 20.08 -4.74 7.84
C ASN A 36 19.18 -5.98 7.79
N GLU A 37 19.70 -7.13 8.20
CA GLU A 37 19.03 -8.43 8.01
C GLU A 37 17.79 -8.59 8.89
N GLN A 38 17.90 -8.12 10.13
CA GLN A 38 16.89 -8.26 11.17
C GLN A 38 16.20 -6.94 11.46
N GLU A 39 14.90 -7.02 11.71
CA GLU A 39 14.09 -5.91 12.19
C GLU A 39 13.32 -6.38 13.41
N ASN A 40 13.21 -5.53 14.43
CA ASN A 40 12.63 -5.93 15.73
C ASN A 40 11.12 -5.65 15.85
N ILE A 41 10.47 -5.17 14.79
CA ILE A 41 9.03 -4.93 14.72
C ILE A 41 8.39 -5.65 13.53
N HIS A 42 7.06 -5.79 13.58
CA HIS A 42 6.33 -6.56 12.57
C HIS A 42 6.38 -5.90 11.19
N ALA A 43 6.50 -6.72 10.13
CA ALA A 43 6.65 -6.24 8.75
C ALA A 43 5.50 -5.33 8.28
N SER A 44 4.28 -5.50 8.79
CA SER A 44 3.16 -4.60 8.47
C SER A 44 3.36 -3.19 9.02
N VAL A 45 3.94 -3.04 10.21
CA VAL A 45 4.25 -1.73 10.81
C VAL A 45 5.31 -1.03 9.96
N ILE A 46 6.35 -1.77 9.57
CA ILE A 46 7.40 -1.25 8.68
C ILE A 46 6.80 -0.79 7.33
N GLY A 47 5.94 -1.62 6.73
CA GLY A 47 5.31 -1.30 5.45
C GLY A 47 4.47 -0.03 5.50
N MET A 48 3.60 0.10 6.51
CA MET A 48 2.77 1.30 6.70
C MET A 48 3.62 2.52 7.04
N ALA A 49 4.63 2.40 7.90
CA ALA A 49 5.51 3.51 8.23
C ALA A 49 6.27 4.03 7.00
N VAL A 50 6.78 3.13 6.15
CA VAL A 50 7.45 3.50 4.90
C VAL A 50 6.47 4.21 3.94
N ASP A 51 5.26 3.68 3.76
CA ASP A 51 4.25 4.29 2.89
C ASP A 51 3.85 5.69 3.38
N TYR A 52 3.45 5.83 4.66
CA TYR A 52 2.94 7.09 5.19
C TYR A 52 4.03 8.17 5.32
N LEU A 53 5.27 7.78 5.67
CA LEU A 53 6.40 8.70 5.61
C LEU A 53 6.72 9.11 4.17
N THR A 54 6.60 8.21 3.20
CA THR A 54 6.80 8.57 1.78
C THR A 54 5.79 9.63 1.36
N ARG A 55 4.49 9.43 1.64
CA ARG A 55 3.43 10.42 1.35
C ARG A 55 3.74 11.77 1.99
N PHE A 56 4.06 11.77 3.28
CA PHE A 56 4.39 13.00 4.02
C PHE A 56 5.59 13.75 3.42
N ILE A 57 6.70 13.05 3.15
CA ILE A 57 7.91 13.70 2.60
C ILE A 57 7.69 14.20 1.16
N MET A 58 6.81 13.55 0.41
CA MET A 58 6.41 13.99 -0.93
C MET A 58 5.43 15.18 -0.92
N GLY A 59 5.04 15.66 0.27
CA GLY A 59 4.27 16.90 0.44
C GLY A 59 2.82 16.71 0.89
N THR A 60 2.36 15.47 1.10
CA THR A 60 1.03 15.22 1.69
C THR A 60 0.98 15.72 3.13
N ASP A 61 -0.10 16.40 3.52
CA ASP A 61 -0.31 16.83 4.90
C ASP A 61 -0.18 15.64 5.88
N ILE A 62 0.45 15.86 7.05
CA ILE A 62 0.75 14.79 7.99
C ILE A 62 -0.51 14.07 8.51
N ILE A 63 -1.63 14.77 8.67
CA ILE A 63 -2.89 14.17 9.11
C ILE A 63 -3.49 13.32 8.00
N GLU A 64 -3.39 13.77 6.75
CA GLU A 64 -3.88 13.01 5.60
C GLU A 64 -2.98 11.78 5.30
N ALA A 65 -1.66 11.93 5.38
CA ALA A 65 -0.72 10.82 5.21
C ALA A 65 -0.93 9.70 6.24
N PHE A 66 -1.30 10.06 7.48
CA PHE A 66 -1.59 9.12 8.57
C PHE A 66 -3.10 9.00 8.88
N LYS A 67 -3.97 9.30 7.91
CA LYS A 67 -5.42 9.41 8.12
C LYS A 67 -6.03 8.15 8.74
N ILE A 68 -5.62 6.98 8.26
CA ILE A 68 -6.13 5.69 8.76
C ILE A 68 -5.72 5.46 10.21
N SER A 69 -4.48 5.81 10.57
CA SER A 69 -4.00 5.76 11.95
C SER A 69 -4.78 6.76 12.83
N CYS A 70 -5.09 7.96 12.33
CA CYS A 70 -5.90 8.95 13.04
C CYS A 70 -7.32 8.43 13.32
N MET A 71 -7.97 7.86 12.29
CA MET A 71 -9.28 7.22 12.43
C MET A 71 -9.22 6.04 13.40
N GLY A 72 -8.15 5.25 13.35
CA GLY A 72 -7.90 4.14 14.26
C GLY A 72 -7.75 4.58 15.71
N ALA A 73 -7.03 5.68 15.97
CA ALA A 73 -6.89 6.24 17.32
C ALA A 73 -8.25 6.71 17.88
N LYS A 74 -9.10 7.30 17.02
CA LYS A 74 -10.47 7.68 17.38
C LYS A 74 -11.32 6.46 17.74
N VAL A 75 -11.30 5.41 16.91
CA VAL A 75 -12.01 4.15 17.19
C VAL A 75 -11.52 3.51 18.49
N ALA A 76 -10.20 3.46 18.69
CA ALA A 76 -9.59 2.90 19.89
C ALA A 76 -10.10 3.60 21.16
N GLU A 77 -10.17 4.94 21.17
CA GLU A 77 -10.63 5.70 22.34
C GLU A 77 -12.15 5.65 22.52
N GLU A 78 -12.91 6.00 21.49
CA GLU A 78 -14.36 6.22 21.60
C GLU A 78 -15.16 4.92 21.68
N ILE A 79 -14.72 3.87 20.97
CA ILE A 79 -15.47 2.60 20.86
C ILE A 79 -14.87 1.55 21.79
N PHE A 80 -13.53 1.50 21.89
CA PHE A 80 -12.82 0.45 22.61
C PHE A 80 -12.18 0.92 23.93
N ASN A 81 -12.50 2.14 24.38
CA ASN A 81 -12.09 2.71 25.67
C ASN A 81 -10.57 2.69 25.93
N GLN A 82 -9.75 2.76 24.87
CA GLN A 82 -8.30 2.93 24.98
C GLN A 82 -8.00 4.37 25.40
N LYS A 83 -7.90 4.59 26.71
CA LYS A 83 -7.73 5.93 27.29
C LYS A 83 -6.54 6.67 26.69
N SER A 84 -6.74 7.94 26.32
CA SER A 84 -5.71 8.84 25.79
C SER A 84 -5.10 8.43 24.44
N ALA A 85 -5.76 7.56 23.66
CA ALA A 85 -5.27 7.18 22.35
C ALA A 85 -5.20 8.38 21.39
N LEU A 86 -6.20 9.25 21.36
CA LEU A 86 -6.22 10.47 20.56
C LEU A 86 -5.10 11.43 20.96
N LYS A 87 -4.93 11.68 22.26
CA LYS A 87 -3.86 12.54 22.78
C LYS A 87 -2.47 11.99 22.45
N THR A 88 -2.30 10.67 22.53
CA THR A 88 -1.05 9.98 22.21
C THR A 88 -0.76 10.08 20.71
N ALA A 89 -1.74 9.79 19.86
CA ALA A 89 -1.64 9.92 18.41
C ALA A 89 -1.26 11.35 17.99
N GLN A 90 -1.92 12.37 18.56
CA GLN A 90 -1.60 13.77 18.29
C GLN A 90 -0.15 14.11 18.66
N LYS A 91 0.33 13.64 19.83
CA LYS A 91 1.72 13.85 20.24
C LYS A 91 2.70 13.16 19.30
N LEU A 92 2.42 11.93 18.89
CA LEU A 92 3.26 11.19 17.94
C LEU A 92 3.36 11.94 16.61
N LEU A 93 2.22 12.32 16.02
CA LEU A 93 2.16 13.09 14.77
C LEU A 93 2.93 14.41 14.85
N SER A 94 2.76 15.17 15.92
CA SER A 94 3.50 16.43 16.12
C SER A 94 5.02 16.26 16.19
N GLY A 95 5.48 15.04 16.51
CA GLY A 95 6.89 14.69 16.55
C GLY A 95 7.42 14.05 15.26
N ILE A 96 6.61 13.97 14.19
CA ILE A 96 7.05 13.54 12.87
C ILE A 96 7.30 14.80 12.05
N THR A 97 8.58 15.12 11.85
CA THR A 97 9.03 16.34 11.15
C THR A 97 9.91 16.05 9.93
N GLY A 98 10.27 14.79 9.72
CA GLY A 98 11.15 14.36 8.64
C GLY A 98 11.48 12.88 8.72
N LEU A 99 12.74 12.53 8.41
CA LEU A 99 13.25 11.15 8.43
C LEU A 99 14.35 10.94 9.50
N ASP A 100 14.44 11.84 10.48
CA ASP A 100 15.26 11.63 11.66
C ASP A 100 14.73 10.45 12.51
N ASP A 101 15.57 9.94 13.40
CA ASP A 101 15.25 8.75 14.21
C ASP A 101 13.95 8.91 15.01
N LYS A 102 13.71 10.11 15.58
CA LYS A 102 12.51 10.37 16.39
C LYS A 102 11.27 10.38 15.51
N SER A 103 11.33 10.98 14.33
CA SER A 103 10.23 10.96 13.36
C SER A 103 9.88 9.52 12.95
N ILE A 104 10.87 8.67 12.66
CA ILE A 104 10.64 7.27 12.27
C ILE A 104 10.07 6.44 13.43
N VAL A 105 10.59 6.62 14.65
CA VAL A 105 10.03 5.97 15.85
C VAL A 105 8.56 6.36 16.04
N ASN A 106 8.25 7.65 15.89
CA ASN A 106 6.88 8.15 16.04
C ASN A 106 5.96 7.60 14.94
N ALA A 107 6.43 7.53 13.69
CA ALA A 107 5.68 6.93 12.60
C ALA A 107 5.37 5.45 12.86
N CYS A 108 6.37 4.64 13.26
CA CYS A 108 6.18 3.23 13.62
C CYS A 108 5.14 3.05 14.72
N LYS A 109 5.15 3.93 15.73
CA LYS A 109 4.15 3.93 16.80
C LYS A 109 2.78 4.36 16.31
N MET A 110 2.71 5.42 15.50
CA MET A 110 1.45 5.96 15.00
C MET A 110 0.68 4.93 14.17
N VAL A 111 1.38 4.20 13.29
CA VAL A 111 0.74 3.18 12.43
C VAL A 111 0.26 1.94 13.19
N THR A 112 0.53 1.82 14.50
CA THR A 112 -0.14 0.79 15.33
C THR A 112 -1.62 1.07 15.52
N TYR A 113 -2.08 2.31 15.28
CA TYR A 113 -3.49 2.63 15.34
C TYR A 113 -4.30 2.13 14.13
N ASP A 114 -3.66 1.88 12.98
CA ASP A 114 -4.35 1.43 11.76
C ASP A 114 -5.24 0.21 11.97
N VAL A 115 -4.75 -0.76 12.75
CA VAL A 115 -5.48 -2.01 13.00
C VAL A 115 -6.77 -1.77 13.79
N TRP A 116 -6.87 -0.71 14.60
CA TRP A 116 -8.11 -0.36 15.29
C TRP A 116 -9.21 0.05 14.32
N TYR A 117 -8.87 0.71 13.22
CA TYR A 117 -9.84 1.04 12.17
C TYR A 117 -10.16 -0.18 11.30
N ARG A 118 -9.14 -0.94 10.89
CA ARG A 118 -9.27 -2.01 9.90
C ARG A 118 -9.76 -3.35 10.47
N ASN A 119 -9.38 -3.68 11.70
CA ASN A 119 -9.72 -4.92 12.39
C ASN A 119 -9.58 -4.77 13.92
N PRO A 120 -10.52 -4.07 14.59
CA PRO A 120 -10.41 -3.80 16.02
C PRO A 120 -10.28 -5.05 16.91
N MET A 121 -10.89 -6.18 16.53
CA MET A 121 -10.75 -7.44 17.27
C MET A 121 -9.31 -7.97 17.19
N GLY A 122 -8.66 -7.82 16.04
CA GLY A 122 -7.23 -8.10 15.89
C GLY A 122 -6.36 -7.12 16.67
N ALA A 123 -6.78 -5.85 16.77
CA ALA A 123 -6.04 -4.82 17.50
C ALA A 123 -5.87 -5.16 18.99
N MET A 124 -6.88 -5.77 19.62
CA MET A 124 -6.82 -6.18 21.03
C MET A 124 -5.73 -7.21 21.35
N MET A 125 -5.28 -7.98 20.36
CA MET A 125 -4.25 -9.01 20.51
C MET A 125 -2.89 -8.58 19.93
N ALA A 126 -2.84 -7.43 19.27
CA ALA A 126 -1.63 -6.93 18.63
C ALA A 126 -0.80 -6.08 19.59
N LYS A 127 0.51 -5.99 19.32
CA LYS A 127 1.39 -5.05 20.02
C LYS A 127 0.93 -3.62 19.77
N GLY A 128 0.70 -2.88 20.84
CA GLY A 128 0.26 -1.50 20.77
C GLY A 128 1.39 -0.48 20.63
N VAL A 129 1.02 0.79 20.80
CA VAL A 129 1.91 1.95 20.69
C VAL A 129 3.11 1.90 21.65
N ASN A 130 2.93 1.36 22.86
CA ASN A 130 3.97 1.29 23.89
C ASN A 130 4.95 0.14 23.66
N GLU A 131 4.51 -0.90 22.96
CA GLU A 131 5.29 -2.12 22.71
C GLU A 131 6.05 -2.07 21.37
N THR A 132 5.71 -1.10 20.52
CA THR A 132 6.33 -0.91 19.20
C THR A 132 7.47 0.09 19.32
N ASN A 133 8.70 -0.41 19.46
CA ASN A 133 9.91 0.40 19.61
C ASN A 133 10.97 -0.09 18.61
N PRO A 134 11.08 0.52 17.41
CA PRO A 134 12.09 0.12 16.45
C PRO A 134 13.49 0.40 16.98
N ASP A 135 14.42 -0.52 16.76
CA ASP A 135 15.84 -0.32 17.03
C ASP A 135 16.54 0.47 15.89
N THR A 136 17.81 0.80 16.10
CA THR A 136 18.62 1.56 15.13
C THR A 136 18.66 0.91 13.75
N GLU A 137 18.78 -0.40 13.68
CA GLU A 137 18.84 -1.15 12.40
C GLU A 137 17.51 -1.05 11.64
N THR A 138 16.39 -1.22 12.35
CA THR A 138 15.04 -1.09 11.82
C THR A 138 14.77 0.35 11.35
N ILE A 139 15.17 1.35 12.13
CA ILE A 139 15.04 2.78 11.77
C ILE A 139 15.83 3.08 10.49
N GLN A 140 17.08 2.61 10.40
CA GLN A 140 17.91 2.78 9.21
C GLN A 140 17.28 2.13 7.99
N ASN A 141 16.72 0.91 8.13
CA ASN A 141 16.05 0.23 7.03
C ASN A 141 14.84 1.02 6.52
N ILE A 142 14.00 1.52 7.43
CA ILE A 142 12.85 2.37 7.07
C ILE A 142 13.30 3.61 6.32
N ARG A 143 14.31 4.32 6.84
CA ARG A 143 14.88 5.51 6.18
C ARG A 143 15.30 5.22 4.75
N ILE A 144 16.08 4.15 4.54
CA ILE A 144 16.55 3.75 3.21
C ILE A 144 15.37 3.47 2.29
N MET A 145 14.35 2.75 2.75
CA MET A 145 13.17 2.44 1.95
C MET A 145 12.35 3.68 1.59
N VAL A 146 12.22 4.66 2.49
CA VAL A 146 11.55 5.94 2.19
C VAL A 146 12.37 6.74 1.17
N GLU A 147 13.70 6.83 1.34
CA GLU A 147 14.58 7.52 0.37
C GLU A 147 14.53 6.89 -1.02
N ARG A 148 14.48 5.55 -1.11
CA ARG A 148 14.26 4.83 -2.37
C ARG A 148 12.92 5.18 -3.00
N SER A 149 11.87 5.30 -2.18
CA SER A 149 10.53 5.66 -2.65
C SER A 149 10.45 7.08 -3.18
N ILE A 150 11.13 8.03 -2.53
CA ILE A 150 11.25 9.42 -3.02
C ILE A 150 11.98 9.45 -4.37
N LYS A 151 13.12 8.74 -4.48
CA LYS A 151 13.86 8.65 -5.76
C LYS A 151 13.00 8.04 -6.86
N PHE A 152 12.26 6.99 -6.55
CA PHE A 152 11.32 6.37 -7.47
C PHE A 152 10.28 7.37 -7.97
N TRP A 153 9.63 8.14 -7.09
CA TRP A 153 8.64 9.13 -7.52
C TRP A 153 9.22 10.31 -8.30
N ASN A 154 10.47 10.69 -8.05
CA ASN A 154 11.16 11.69 -8.87
C ASN A 154 11.41 11.21 -10.32
N GLU A 155 11.49 9.90 -10.54
CA GLU A 155 11.73 9.30 -11.87
C GLU A 155 10.42 8.88 -12.57
N PHE A 156 9.48 8.30 -11.83
CA PHE A 156 8.26 7.68 -12.37
C PHE A 156 6.99 8.52 -12.16
N GLY A 157 7.07 9.58 -11.35
CA GLY A 157 5.98 10.55 -11.19
C GLY A 157 5.82 11.47 -12.41
N PRO A 158 5.05 12.57 -12.27
CA PRO A 158 4.36 13.01 -11.06
C PRO A 158 3.20 12.07 -10.67
N ILE A 159 2.90 12.02 -9.37
CA ILE A 159 1.69 11.37 -8.85
C ILE A 159 0.50 12.24 -9.22
N GLU A 160 -0.47 11.69 -9.95
CA GLU A 160 -1.72 12.38 -10.29
C GLU A 160 -2.79 12.15 -9.23
N GLN A 161 -2.79 10.98 -8.59
CA GLN A 161 -3.71 10.65 -7.51
C GLN A 161 -3.00 9.83 -6.43
N ASP A 162 -3.01 10.35 -5.20
CA ASP A 162 -2.52 9.70 -3.99
C ASP A 162 -3.70 9.02 -3.26
N GLY A 163 -3.73 7.69 -3.27
CA GLY A 163 -4.87 6.90 -2.81
C GLY A 163 -6.10 7.05 -3.72
N PHE A 164 -6.67 5.92 -4.16
CA PHE A 164 -7.86 5.95 -5.01
C PHE A 164 -8.83 4.80 -4.74
N THR A 165 -10.07 5.00 -5.16
CA THR A 165 -11.17 4.03 -5.07
C THR A 165 -11.87 3.93 -6.42
N PHE A 166 -12.72 2.91 -6.59
CA PHE A 166 -13.39 2.62 -7.86
C PHE A 166 -14.84 3.10 -7.89
N GLU A 167 -15.22 4.01 -7.00
CA GLU A 167 -16.54 4.68 -7.05
C GLU A 167 -16.72 5.51 -8.34
N PRO A 168 -17.95 5.85 -8.75
CA PRO A 168 -19.20 5.31 -8.24
C PRO A 168 -19.55 3.93 -8.83
N ASN A 169 -18.95 3.53 -9.95
CA ASN A 169 -19.47 2.43 -10.78
C ASN A 169 -18.54 1.21 -10.92
N GLY A 170 -17.30 1.29 -10.42
CA GLY A 170 -16.28 0.23 -10.57
C GLY A 170 -16.35 -0.85 -9.50
N TYR A 171 -17.35 -0.81 -8.62
CA TYR A 171 -17.64 -1.85 -7.64
C TYR A 171 -18.84 -2.69 -8.06
N THR A 172 -18.88 -3.95 -7.61
CA THR A 172 -19.98 -4.90 -7.85
C THR A 172 -20.50 -5.49 -6.54
N GLU A 173 -21.61 -6.23 -6.57
CA GLU A 173 -22.09 -6.99 -5.41
C GLU A 173 -21.07 -8.03 -4.89
N THR A 174 -20.19 -8.49 -5.78
CA THR A 174 -19.13 -9.46 -5.47
C THR A 174 -17.90 -8.77 -4.88
N VAL A 175 -17.45 -7.69 -5.50
CA VAL A 175 -16.26 -6.91 -5.11
C VAL A 175 -16.67 -5.47 -4.85
N ASN A 176 -16.89 -5.13 -3.59
CA ASN A 176 -17.53 -3.87 -3.20
C ASN A 176 -16.63 -2.91 -2.43
N THR A 177 -15.37 -3.29 -2.19
CA THR A 177 -14.39 -2.43 -1.51
C THR A 177 -12.99 -2.73 -2.05
N GLY A 178 -12.16 -1.70 -2.11
CA GLY A 178 -10.76 -1.82 -2.51
C GLY A 178 -10.15 -0.46 -2.76
N ASP A 179 -8.95 -0.25 -2.24
CA ASP A 179 -8.18 0.96 -2.34
C ASP A 179 -6.83 0.65 -2.98
N GLY A 180 -6.42 1.48 -3.94
CA GLY A 180 -5.10 1.40 -4.56
C GLY A 180 -4.21 2.55 -4.11
N ASP A 181 -2.90 2.38 -4.28
CA ASP A 181 -1.91 3.25 -3.64
C ASP A 181 -1.70 4.56 -4.42
N TYR A 182 -1.31 4.49 -5.70
CA TYR A 182 -0.96 5.67 -6.50
C TYR A 182 -1.31 5.53 -7.99
N LEU A 183 -1.71 6.64 -8.61
CA LEU A 183 -1.78 6.78 -10.07
C LEU A 183 -0.76 7.80 -10.55
N THR A 184 -0.14 7.51 -11.68
CA THR A 184 0.55 8.49 -12.54
C THR A 184 -0.18 8.55 -13.87
N ALA A 185 0.22 9.47 -14.77
CA ALA A 185 -0.46 9.74 -16.03
C ALA A 185 -0.87 8.51 -16.86
N ASP A 186 -0.06 7.45 -16.82
CA ASP A 186 -0.27 6.24 -17.62
C ASP A 186 -0.21 4.93 -16.83
N THR A 187 0.01 4.97 -15.51
CA THR A 187 0.33 3.77 -14.74
C THR A 187 -0.42 3.71 -13.42
N ILE A 188 -1.00 2.54 -13.14
CA ILE A 188 -1.49 2.20 -11.80
C ILE A 188 -0.39 1.53 -10.98
N TRP A 189 -0.07 2.12 -9.84
CA TRP A 189 1.05 1.70 -8.99
C TRP A 189 0.56 1.09 -7.69
N ASP A 190 1.14 -0.06 -7.34
CA ASP A 190 0.98 -0.72 -6.05
C ASP A 190 2.35 -0.79 -5.33
N PHE A 191 2.38 -0.25 -4.13
CA PHE A 191 3.57 -0.15 -3.28
C PHE A 191 3.69 -1.38 -2.39
N LYS A 192 4.81 -2.08 -2.49
CA LYS A 192 5.00 -3.38 -1.83
C LYS A 192 6.28 -3.43 -1.03
N VAL A 193 6.19 -3.14 0.27
CA VAL A 193 7.30 -3.30 1.22
C VAL A 193 7.38 -4.77 1.68
N SER A 194 8.03 -5.63 0.89
CA SER A 194 8.11 -7.07 1.18
C SER A 194 9.46 -7.69 0.82
N LYS A 195 9.90 -8.68 1.60
CA LYS A 195 11.08 -9.51 1.29
C LYS A 195 10.79 -10.47 0.12
N SER A 196 9.52 -10.72 -0.18
CA SER A 196 9.10 -11.60 -1.26
C SER A 196 9.06 -10.90 -2.62
N LYS A 197 9.37 -11.65 -3.68
CA LYS A 197 9.19 -11.22 -5.07
C LYS A 197 7.70 -11.09 -5.42
N LEU A 198 7.43 -10.49 -6.58
CA LEU A 198 6.11 -10.40 -7.18
C LEU A 198 5.40 -11.77 -7.26
N THR A 199 4.12 -11.82 -6.89
CA THR A 199 3.30 -13.04 -6.87
C THR A 199 2.08 -12.88 -7.78
N ASN A 200 1.45 -14.00 -8.15
CA ASN A 200 0.20 -13.99 -8.92
C ASN A 200 -0.99 -13.33 -8.19
N LYS A 201 -0.95 -13.23 -6.85
CA LYS A 201 -1.95 -12.49 -6.09
C LYS A 201 -1.83 -10.99 -6.34
N HIS A 202 -0.60 -10.47 -6.39
CA HIS A 202 -0.34 -9.06 -6.67
C HIS A 202 -0.67 -8.70 -8.13
N THR A 203 -0.29 -9.55 -9.08
CA THR A 203 -0.59 -9.29 -10.50
C THR A 203 -2.08 -9.28 -10.77
N LEU A 204 -2.84 -10.20 -10.15
CA LEU A 204 -4.30 -10.18 -10.23
C LEU A 204 -4.89 -8.94 -9.54
N GLN A 205 -4.37 -8.53 -8.39
CA GLN A 205 -4.83 -7.32 -7.70
C GLN A 205 -4.74 -6.09 -8.60
N LEU A 206 -3.58 -5.86 -9.24
CA LEU A 206 -3.40 -4.74 -10.15
C LEU A 206 -4.29 -4.80 -11.37
N LEU A 207 -4.47 -5.98 -11.98
CA LEU A 207 -5.37 -6.09 -13.12
C LEU A 207 -6.83 -5.84 -12.72
N MET A 208 -7.25 -6.35 -11.56
CA MET A 208 -8.59 -6.02 -11.03
C MET A 208 -8.74 -4.52 -10.81
N TYR A 209 -7.73 -3.84 -10.25
CA TYR A 209 -7.78 -2.39 -10.08
C TYR A 209 -7.88 -1.63 -11.40
N TRP A 210 -7.11 -2.04 -12.42
CA TRP A 210 -7.20 -1.41 -13.73
C TRP A 210 -8.58 -1.61 -14.36
N ILE A 211 -9.11 -2.85 -14.35
CA ILE A 211 -10.45 -3.18 -14.88
C ILE A 211 -11.51 -2.35 -14.13
N MET A 212 -11.50 -2.39 -12.80
CA MET A 212 -12.45 -1.62 -11.99
C MET A 212 -12.33 -0.11 -12.22
N GLY A 213 -11.11 0.39 -12.44
CA GLY A 213 -10.86 1.77 -12.86
C GLY A 213 -11.55 2.12 -14.18
N GLN A 214 -11.44 1.26 -15.20
CA GLN A 214 -12.10 1.47 -16.49
C GLN A 214 -13.64 1.49 -16.37
N HIS A 215 -14.21 0.66 -15.49
CA HIS A 215 -15.65 0.61 -15.22
C HIS A 215 -16.16 1.72 -14.30
N SER A 216 -15.27 2.41 -13.56
CA SER A 216 -15.66 3.46 -12.62
C SER A 216 -16.30 4.68 -13.31
N GLY A 217 -15.98 4.92 -14.58
CA GLY A 217 -16.38 6.11 -15.32
C GLY A 217 -15.58 7.37 -14.96
N GLN A 218 -14.57 7.27 -14.08
CA GLN A 218 -13.72 8.41 -13.73
C GLN A 218 -12.64 8.65 -14.81
N GLU A 219 -12.44 9.91 -15.18
CA GLU A 219 -11.46 10.31 -16.21
C GLU A 219 -10.02 9.92 -15.86
N ILE A 220 -9.67 9.89 -14.56
CA ILE A 220 -8.31 9.58 -14.08
C ILE A 220 -7.81 8.19 -14.48
N TYR A 221 -8.70 7.27 -14.85
CA TYR A 221 -8.32 5.91 -15.28
C TYR A 221 -8.16 5.76 -16.79
N LYS A 222 -8.68 6.68 -17.60
CA LYS A 222 -8.76 6.49 -19.06
C LYS A 222 -7.41 6.38 -19.75
N ASN A 223 -6.39 7.05 -19.22
CA ASN A 223 -5.05 7.07 -19.81
C ASN A 223 -4.13 5.99 -19.22
N ILE A 224 -4.62 5.16 -18.29
CA ILE A 224 -3.81 4.12 -17.67
C ILE A 224 -3.59 2.97 -18.65
N THR A 225 -2.36 2.84 -19.12
CA THR A 225 -1.91 1.84 -20.10
C THR A 225 -0.90 0.85 -19.51
N LYS A 226 -0.52 1.00 -18.23
CA LYS A 226 0.46 0.17 -17.55
C LYS A 226 0.03 -0.23 -16.15
N LEU A 227 0.45 -1.43 -15.75
CA LEU A 227 0.44 -1.91 -14.37
C LEU A 227 1.86 -1.79 -13.80
N GLY A 228 1.98 -1.25 -12.59
CA GLY A 228 3.25 -0.99 -11.94
C GLY A 228 3.30 -1.48 -10.49
N ILE A 229 4.42 -2.11 -10.09
CA ILE A 229 4.73 -2.40 -8.68
C ILE A 229 6.09 -1.86 -8.36
N PHE A 230 6.17 -1.11 -7.26
CA PHE A 230 7.45 -0.74 -6.68
C PHE A 230 7.64 -1.42 -5.32
N ASN A 231 8.81 -2.03 -5.15
CA ASN A 231 9.22 -2.63 -3.89
C ASN A 231 10.49 -1.93 -3.38
N PRO A 232 10.40 -0.97 -2.43
CA PRO A 232 11.57 -0.26 -1.93
C PRO A 232 12.52 -1.14 -1.12
N ARG A 233 12.03 -2.27 -0.59
CA ARG A 233 12.87 -3.21 0.16
C ARG A 233 13.84 -3.95 -0.75
N LEU A 234 13.33 -4.45 -1.87
CA LEU A 234 14.14 -5.12 -2.90
C LEU A 234 14.71 -4.14 -3.94
N ASN A 235 14.40 -2.85 -3.80
CA ASN A 235 14.68 -1.78 -4.75
C ASN A 235 14.38 -2.18 -6.21
N SER A 236 13.18 -2.74 -6.40
CA SER A 236 12.78 -3.39 -7.65
C SER A 236 11.48 -2.78 -8.15
N ILE A 237 11.44 -2.49 -9.45
CA ILE A 237 10.29 -1.97 -10.19
C ILE A 237 9.84 -3.05 -11.16
N TYR A 238 8.54 -3.31 -11.17
CA TYR A 238 7.89 -4.24 -12.10
C TYR A 238 6.88 -3.45 -12.92
N THR A 239 6.97 -3.51 -14.25
CA THR A 239 6.00 -2.87 -15.15
C THR A 239 5.47 -3.83 -16.20
N LEU A 240 4.20 -3.68 -16.57
CA LEU A 240 3.55 -4.44 -17.63
C LEU A 240 2.59 -3.52 -18.41
N ASN A 241 2.79 -3.38 -19.72
CA ASN A 241 1.82 -2.70 -20.58
C ASN A 241 0.54 -3.55 -20.69
N ILE A 242 -0.62 -2.90 -20.63
CA ILE A 242 -1.92 -3.55 -20.76
C ILE A 242 -2.06 -4.27 -22.11
N ASP A 243 -1.53 -3.70 -23.19
CA ASP A 243 -1.54 -4.29 -24.54
C ASP A 243 -0.85 -5.66 -24.62
N ASN A 244 0.00 -6.00 -23.63
CA ASN A 244 0.65 -7.31 -23.54
C ASN A 244 -0.19 -8.35 -22.78
N ILE A 245 -1.39 -7.99 -22.34
CA ILE A 245 -2.35 -8.86 -21.66
C ILE A 245 -3.39 -9.29 -22.69
N ALA A 246 -3.61 -10.60 -22.82
CA ALA A 246 -4.61 -11.12 -23.74
C ALA A 246 -6.02 -10.67 -23.32
N PHE A 247 -6.84 -10.24 -24.27
CA PHE A 247 -8.18 -9.72 -24.02
C PHE A 247 -9.07 -10.74 -23.29
N GLU A 248 -8.91 -12.03 -23.59
CA GLU A 248 -9.66 -13.12 -22.95
C GLU A 248 -9.37 -13.20 -21.44
N ILE A 249 -8.18 -12.80 -21.00
CA ILE A 249 -7.84 -12.75 -19.56
C ILE A 249 -8.60 -11.62 -18.87
N ILE A 250 -8.72 -10.47 -19.53
CA ILE A 250 -9.49 -9.33 -19.03
C ILE A 250 -10.96 -9.71 -18.93
N GLU A 251 -11.53 -10.26 -19.99
CA GLU A 251 -12.93 -10.69 -20.06
C GLU A 251 -13.27 -11.75 -19.00
N GLU A 252 -12.39 -12.73 -18.80
CA GLU A 252 -12.53 -13.76 -17.76
C GLU A 252 -12.56 -13.15 -16.35
N ILE A 253 -11.69 -12.18 -16.08
CA ILE A 253 -11.65 -11.50 -14.77
C ILE A 253 -12.88 -10.62 -14.59
N GLU A 254 -13.32 -9.90 -15.62
CA GLU A 254 -14.54 -9.09 -15.58
C GLU A 254 -15.76 -9.94 -15.23
N LYS A 255 -16.00 -11.03 -15.97
CA LYS A 255 -17.21 -11.85 -15.83
C LYS A 255 -17.18 -12.77 -14.61
N HIS A 256 -16.05 -13.42 -14.35
CA HIS A 256 -16.00 -14.53 -13.40
C HIS A 256 -15.30 -14.18 -12.08
N VAL A 257 -14.45 -13.15 -12.06
CA VAL A 257 -13.76 -12.72 -10.84
C VAL A 257 -14.44 -11.51 -10.20
N ILE A 258 -14.64 -10.43 -10.96
CA ILE A 258 -15.28 -9.20 -10.48
C ILE A 258 -16.81 -9.30 -10.58
N CYS A 259 -17.30 -10.02 -11.59
CA CYS A 259 -18.72 -10.27 -11.85
C CYS A 259 -19.49 -8.99 -12.19
N TYR A 260 -19.02 -8.29 -13.22
CA TYR A 260 -19.81 -7.30 -13.95
C TYR A 260 -20.91 -7.94 -14.79
#